data_AF-A0A954JLY3-F1
#
_entry.id   AF-A0A954JLY3-F1
#
_cell.length_a   1.000
_cell.length_b   1.000
_cell.length_c   1.000
_cell.angle_alpha   90.00
_cell.angle_beta   90.00
_cell.angle_gamma   90.00
#
_symmetry.space_group_name_H-M   'P 1'
#
loop_
_entity.id
_entity.type
_entity.pdbx_description
1 polymer ?
#
loop_
_entity_poly.entity_id
_entity_poly.type
_entity_poly.pdbx_seq_one_letter_code
_entity_poly.pdbx_strand_id
1 'polypeptide(L)'
;MRKLGRATSHLKRPLPHSVARWFCEGSGYCNLSYDWKPQSRRLPPLQRRVDYLQGVGGEVRLGPVDQIEWWIEMCELWCEPLLSQPDSYSLPALNLWQTAFPICGFGDGDMLGVIPTESEGMEPVVYLIHDNPAESFILAPDFDVFFRLWEQLRYCDQNGLCFFANAGKTMLDPTSKAASQLREWLPAISESL
;
A
#
# COMPACT_ATOMS: atom_id res chain seq x y z
N MET A 1 22.86 -6.63 -2.06
CA MET A 1 23.26 -6.19 -0.70
C MET A 1 24.11 -4.91 -0.64
N ARG A 2 25.36 -4.83 -1.15
CA ARG A 2 26.23 -3.64 -0.94
C ARG A 2 25.64 -2.29 -1.42
N LYS A 3 24.87 -2.29 -2.51
CA LYS A 3 24.20 -1.07 -3.02
C LYS A 3 23.05 -0.62 -2.11
N LEU A 4 22.22 -1.56 -1.64
CA LEU A 4 21.11 -1.26 -0.74
C LEU A 4 21.63 -0.76 0.61
N GLY A 5 22.57 -1.48 1.24
CA GLY A 5 23.12 -1.08 2.54
C GLY A 5 23.78 0.30 2.54
N ARG A 6 24.41 0.72 1.43
CA ARG A 6 24.94 2.08 1.27
C ARG A 6 23.84 3.11 1.00
N ALA A 7 22.81 2.74 0.25
CA ALA A 7 21.68 3.61 -0.07
C ALA A 7 20.74 3.81 1.13
N THR A 8 20.77 2.90 2.12
CA THR A 8 19.86 2.94 3.26
C THR A 8 20.55 3.25 4.60
N SER A 9 21.88 3.35 4.64
CA SER A 9 22.63 3.55 5.91
C SER A 9 22.38 4.89 6.59
N HIS A 10 21.88 5.88 5.87
CA HIS A 10 21.59 7.22 6.38
C HIS A 10 20.11 7.44 6.69
N LEU A 11 19.24 6.46 6.44
CA LEU A 11 17.80 6.61 6.64
C LEU A 11 17.48 6.73 8.13
N LYS A 12 16.52 7.60 8.44
CA LYS A 12 16.04 7.85 9.81
C LYS A 12 15.21 6.70 10.39
N ARG A 13 14.72 5.79 9.54
CA ARG A 13 13.90 4.64 9.93
C ARG A 13 14.65 3.34 9.60
N PRO A 14 14.58 2.32 10.48
CA PRO A 14 15.21 1.04 10.20
C PRO A 14 14.55 0.37 9.00
N LEU A 15 15.36 -0.18 8.10
CA LEU A 15 14.89 -0.91 6.92
C LEU A 15 14.30 -2.27 7.35
N PRO A 16 13.02 -2.56 7.07
CA PRO A 16 12.42 -3.87 7.36
C PRO A 16 13.13 -4.99 6.58
N HIS A 17 13.22 -6.18 7.18
CA HIS A 17 13.83 -7.36 6.60
C HIS A 17 13.13 -7.78 5.31
N SER A 18 11.79 -7.78 5.31
CA SER A 18 10.95 -8.09 4.15
C SER A 18 11.22 -7.15 2.97
N VAL A 19 11.38 -5.86 3.23
CA VAL A 19 11.70 -4.84 2.21
C VAL A 19 13.13 -5.02 1.71
N ALA A 20 14.09 -5.27 2.61
CA ALA A 20 15.47 -5.57 2.25
C ALA A 20 15.57 -6.80 1.33
N ARG A 21 14.82 -7.86 1.66
CA ARG A 21 14.69 -9.10 0.88
C ARG A 21 14.08 -8.82 -0.49
N TRP A 22 12.98 -8.06 -0.55
CA TRP A 22 12.35 -7.67 -1.81
C TRP A 22 13.32 -6.98 -2.77
N PHE A 23 14.11 -6.03 -2.28
CA PHE A 23 15.09 -5.31 -3.11
C PHE A 23 16.33 -6.13 -3.46
N CYS A 24 16.75 -7.08 -2.63
CA CYS A 24 17.97 -7.86 -2.85
C CYS A 24 17.76 -9.17 -3.62
N GLU A 25 16.65 -9.85 -3.36
CA GLU A 25 16.38 -11.22 -3.80
C GLU A 25 15.10 -11.30 -4.64
N GLY A 26 14.19 -10.35 -4.44
CA GLY A 26 12.93 -10.28 -5.14
C GLY A 26 13.00 -9.55 -6.48
N SER A 27 11.82 -9.39 -7.05
CA SER A 27 11.57 -8.62 -8.27
C SER A 27 11.58 -7.11 -8.03
N GLY A 28 12.39 -6.59 -7.08
CA GLY A 28 12.41 -5.17 -6.71
C GLY A 28 12.81 -4.19 -7.81
N TYR A 29 13.31 -4.71 -8.94
CA TYR A 29 13.60 -3.97 -10.16
C TYR A 29 12.62 -4.27 -11.30
N CYS A 30 11.67 -5.19 -11.10
CA CYS A 30 10.62 -5.48 -12.06
C CYS A 30 9.44 -4.57 -11.77
N ASN A 31 9.01 -3.84 -12.78
CA ASN A 31 7.73 -3.16 -12.76
C ASN A 31 6.74 -3.94 -13.62
N LEU A 32 5.69 -4.47 -13.00
CA LEU A 32 4.59 -5.13 -13.68
C LEU A 32 3.32 -4.31 -13.49
N SER A 33 2.94 -3.55 -14.50
CA SER A 33 1.71 -2.75 -14.53
C SER A 33 0.74 -3.29 -15.57
N TYR A 34 -0.56 -3.24 -15.27
CA TYR A 34 -1.62 -3.36 -16.25
C TYR A 34 -2.57 -2.17 -16.13
N ASP A 35 -3.06 -1.70 -17.27
CA ASP A 35 -4.12 -0.69 -17.35
C ASP A 35 -5.30 -1.35 -18.05
N TRP A 36 -6.38 -1.62 -17.29
CA TRP A 36 -7.62 -2.13 -17.87
C TRP A 36 -8.67 -1.02 -17.89
N LYS A 37 -9.06 -0.66 -19.10
CA LYS A 37 -10.15 0.28 -19.36
C LYS A 37 -11.40 -0.51 -19.79
N PRO A 38 -12.48 -0.51 -19.01
CA PRO A 38 -13.73 -1.14 -19.44
C PRO A 38 -14.20 -0.52 -20.77
N GLN A 39 -14.65 -1.36 -21.71
CA GLN A 39 -15.24 -0.85 -22.94
C GLN A 39 -16.48 0.00 -22.61
N SER A 40 -16.45 1.25 -23.09
CA SER A 40 -17.29 2.41 -22.74
C SER A 40 -18.83 2.24 -22.71
N ARG A 41 -19.37 1.09 -23.11
CA ARG A 41 -20.83 0.81 -23.10
C ARG A 41 -21.34 0.07 -21.87
N ARG A 42 -20.46 -0.34 -20.95
CA ARG A 42 -20.84 -1.06 -19.72
C ARG A 42 -20.15 -0.50 -18.48
N LEU A 43 -20.06 0.82 -18.34
CA LEU A 43 -19.64 1.41 -17.07
C LEU A 43 -20.78 1.25 -16.06
N PRO A 44 -20.70 0.31 -15.10
CA PRO A 44 -21.82 0.01 -14.22
C PRO A 44 -22.01 1.15 -13.21
N PRO A 45 -23.17 1.22 -12.51
CA PRO A 45 -23.46 2.19 -11.46
C PRO A 45 -22.41 2.31 -10.34
N LEU A 46 -21.43 1.41 -10.26
CA LEU A 46 -20.37 1.45 -9.26
C LEU A 46 -19.23 2.42 -9.61
N GLN A 47 -19.07 2.83 -10.88
CA GLN A 47 -18.18 3.97 -11.18
C GLN A 47 -18.72 5.28 -10.57
N ARG A 48 -20.01 5.30 -10.13
CA ARG A 48 -20.61 6.36 -9.31
C ARG A 48 -20.46 6.15 -7.78
N ARG A 49 -19.86 5.04 -7.35
CA ARG A 49 -19.66 4.69 -5.93
C ARG A 49 -18.18 4.58 -5.58
N VAL A 50 -17.36 4.27 -6.58
CA VAL A 50 -15.92 4.38 -6.54
C VAL A 50 -15.54 5.45 -7.58
N ASP A 51 -16.07 6.67 -7.40
CA ASP A 51 -15.86 7.83 -8.29
C ASP A 51 -14.37 8.15 -8.53
N TYR A 52 -13.48 7.60 -7.70
CA TYR A 52 -12.03 7.77 -7.77
C TYR A 52 -11.33 6.78 -8.71
N LEU A 53 -11.95 5.65 -9.09
CA LEU A 53 -11.36 4.72 -10.06
C LEU A 53 -11.74 5.15 -11.47
N GLN A 54 -11.01 6.12 -12.02
CA GLN A 54 -11.12 6.53 -13.44
C GLN A 54 -10.79 5.41 -14.44
N GLY A 55 -10.28 4.27 -13.94
CA GLY A 55 -10.09 2.99 -14.62
C GLY A 55 -9.84 1.90 -13.58
N VAL A 56 -9.76 0.63 -14.00
CA VAL A 56 -9.22 -0.43 -13.13
C VAL A 56 -7.79 -0.68 -13.59
N GLY A 57 -6.87 0.11 -13.06
CA GLY A 57 -5.45 -0.15 -13.17
C GLY A 57 -4.99 -1.09 -12.06
N GLY A 58 -3.86 -1.73 -12.28
CA GLY A 58 -3.16 -2.43 -11.23
C GLY A 58 -1.67 -2.47 -11.53
N GLU A 59 -0.85 -2.34 -10.50
CA GLU A 59 0.59 -2.33 -10.66
C GLU A 59 1.20 -3.05 -9.47
N VAL A 60 2.01 -4.09 -9.73
CA VAL A 60 2.87 -4.69 -8.70
C VAL A 60 4.16 -3.88 -8.68
N ARG A 61 4.07 -2.69 -8.08
CA ARG A 61 5.23 -1.83 -7.89
C ARG A 61 5.34 -1.42 -6.44
N LEU A 62 6.49 -1.75 -5.87
CA LEU A 62 7.00 -0.96 -4.76
C LEU A 62 7.85 0.15 -5.37
N GLY A 63 7.80 1.32 -4.76
CA GLY A 63 8.49 2.46 -5.33
C GLY A 63 10.02 2.27 -5.30
N PRO A 64 10.77 3.01 -6.13
CA PRO A 64 12.19 2.78 -6.30
C PRO A 64 12.98 3.20 -5.06
N VAL A 65 14.13 2.54 -4.84
CA VAL A 65 14.98 2.73 -3.65
C VAL A 65 15.43 4.19 -3.46
N ASP A 66 15.63 4.92 -4.55
CA ASP A 66 16.06 6.32 -4.54
C ASP A 66 14.97 7.31 -4.10
N GLN A 67 13.71 6.88 -3.99
CA GLN A 67 12.61 7.70 -3.46
C GLN A 67 12.30 7.44 -1.98
N ILE A 68 12.88 6.40 -1.38
CA ILE A 68 12.60 6.01 0.01
C ILE A 68 12.90 7.16 0.99
N GLU A 69 14.03 7.85 0.81
CA GLU A 69 14.40 8.96 1.69
C GLU A 69 13.36 10.08 1.65
N TRP A 70 12.91 10.45 0.45
CA TRP A 70 11.86 11.44 0.28
C TRP A 70 10.54 11.00 0.92
N TRP A 71 10.12 9.73 0.79
CA TRP A 71 8.90 9.28 1.47
C TRP A 71 9.03 9.28 2.99
N ILE A 72 10.21 8.95 3.54
CA ILE A 72 10.44 9.04 4.99
C ILE A 72 10.26 10.50 5.45
N GLU A 73 10.81 11.46 4.71
CA GLU A 73 10.62 12.89 4.98
C GLU A 73 9.14 13.29 4.88
N MET A 74 8.41 12.76 3.90
CA MET A 74 6.97 13.02 3.78
C MET A 74 6.18 12.40 4.94
N CYS A 75 6.51 11.18 5.40
CA CYS A 75 5.90 10.63 6.61
C CYS A 75 6.14 11.51 7.84
N GLU A 76 7.32 12.12 7.97
CA GLU A 76 7.63 13.06 9.06
C GLU A 76 6.83 14.35 8.94
N LEU A 77 6.78 14.94 7.74
CA LEU A 77 6.03 16.16 7.45
C LEU A 77 4.53 15.97 7.73
N TRP A 78 3.95 14.87 7.29
CA TRP A 78 2.52 14.60 7.50
C TRP A 78 2.19 14.19 8.93
N CYS A 79 3.18 13.71 9.69
CA CYS A 79 3.03 13.44 11.11
C CYS A 79 3.07 14.72 11.96
N GLU A 80 3.71 15.80 11.51
CA GLU A 80 3.92 17.03 12.29
C GLU A 80 2.60 17.70 12.75
N PRO A 81 1.56 17.89 11.89
CA PRO A 81 0.29 18.44 12.33
C PRO A 81 -0.40 17.59 13.40
N LEU A 82 -0.29 16.27 13.31
CA LEU A 82 -0.88 15.33 14.29
C LEU A 82 -0.26 15.49 15.67
N LEU A 83 1.06 15.72 15.71
CA LEU A 83 1.79 15.96 16.96
C LEU A 83 1.43 17.29 17.61
N SER A 84 1.03 18.28 16.81
CA SER A 84 0.57 19.56 17.32
C SER A 84 -0.85 19.53 17.92
N GLN A 85 -1.61 18.46 17.66
CA GLN A 85 -3.01 18.29 18.11
C GLN A 85 -3.27 16.86 18.64
N PRO A 86 -2.56 16.42 19.69
CA PRO A 86 -2.61 15.03 20.17
C PRO A 86 -4.00 14.58 20.62
N ASP A 87 -4.87 15.51 21.04
CA ASP A 87 -6.24 15.21 21.50
C ASP A 87 -7.23 14.97 20.34
N SER A 88 -6.86 15.30 19.10
CA SER A 88 -7.74 15.22 17.93
C SER A 88 -7.63 13.90 17.15
N TYR A 89 -6.60 13.09 17.44
CA TYR A 89 -6.30 11.89 16.67
C TYR A 89 -6.10 10.67 17.58
N SER A 90 -6.44 9.48 17.07
CA SER A 90 -6.20 8.25 17.80
C SER A 90 -4.70 7.94 17.85
N LEU A 91 -4.15 7.76 19.06
CA LEU A 91 -2.74 7.40 19.28
C LEU A 91 -2.24 6.21 18.41
N PRO A 92 -3.05 5.16 18.14
CA PRO A 92 -2.61 4.05 17.30
C PRO A 92 -2.22 4.47 15.89
N ALA A 93 -2.94 5.40 15.27
CA ALA A 93 -2.72 5.77 13.88
C ALA A 93 -1.52 6.72 13.70
N LEU A 94 -1.32 7.62 14.68
CA LEU A 94 -0.08 8.41 14.78
C LEU A 94 1.15 7.50 14.85
N ASN A 95 1.07 6.44 15.64
CA ASN A 95 2.17 5.48 15.76
C ASN A 95 2.47 4.79 14.41
N LEU A 96 1.47 4.53 13.56
CA LEU A 96 1.72 3.99 12.22
C LEU A 96 2.56 4.95 11.37
N TRP A 97 2.18 6.24 11.31
CA TRP A 97 2.93 7.25 10.56
C TRP A 97 4.35 7.48 11.07
N GLN A 98 4.57 7.34 12.36
CA GLN A 98 5.90 7.51 12.97
C GLN A 98 6.82 6.30 12.74
N THR A 99 6.26 5.09 12.73
CA THR A 99 7.06 3.86 12.75
C THR A 99 7.20 3.18 11.39
N ALA A 100 6.21 3.34 10.51
CA ALA A 100 6.19 2.62 9.23
C ALA A 100 7.35 3.05 8.32
N PHE A 101 8.04 2.10 7.73
CA PHE A 101 8.98 2.35 6.64
C PHE A 101 8.18 2.44 5.32
N PRO A 102 8.12 3.60 4.66
CA PRO A 102 7.35 3.73 3.43
C PRO A 102 7.97 2.94 2.28
N ILE A 103 7.14 2.22 1.54
CA ILE A 103 7.53 1.39 0.39
C ILE A 103 6.87 1.82 -0.91
N CYS A 104 5.84 2.67 -0.83
CA CYS A 104 5.22 3.30 -1.99
C CYS A 104 4.46 4.57 -1.59
N GLY A 105 4.45 5.58 -2.46
CA GLY A 105 3.64 6.80 -2.32
C GLY A 105 2.70 6.98 -3.51
N PHE A 106 1.48 7.43 -3.25
CA PHE A 106 0.34 7.37 -4.16
C PHE A 106 0.08 8.66 -4.95
N GLY A 107 0.93 9.69 -4.76
CA GLY A 107 0.87 10.97 -5.47
C GLY A 107 -0.16 11.97 -4.92
N ASP A 108 -1.16 11.49 -4.19
CA ASP A 108 -2.12 12.26 -3.41
C ASP A 108 -1.68 12.51 -1.95
N GLY A 109 -0.59 11.84 -1.53
CA GLY A 109 -0.02 11.94 -0.18
C GLY A 109 -0.19 10.66 0.64
N ASP A 110 -1.12 9.78 0.25
CA ASP A 110 -1.27 8.47 0.87
C ASP A 110 -0.03 7.59 0.58
N MET A 111 0.23 6.63 1.47
CA MET A 111 1.40 5.77 1.35
C MET A 111 1.10 4.32 1.77
N LEU A 112 1.88 3.42 1.20
CA LEU A 112 2.05 2.06 1.68
C LEU A 112 3.32 2.00 2.53
N GLY A 113 3.26 1.36 3.70
CA GLY A 113 4.41 1.19 4.57
C GLY A 113 4.50 -0.19 5.19
N VAL A 114 5.64 -0.45 5.82
CA VAL A 114 5.89 -1.67 6.60
C VAL A 114 6.40 -1.27 7.97
N ILE A 115 5.78 -1.75 9.05
CA ILE A 115 6.30 -1.49 10.40
C ILE A 115 7.48 -2.43 10.64
N PRO A 116 8.71 -1.90 10.85
CA PRO A 116 9.86 -2.72 11.20
C PRO A 116 9.63 -3.40 12.55
N THR A 117 9.96 -4.69 12.66
CA THR A 117 9.93 -5.42 13.92
C THR A 117 11.25 -6.17 14.13
N GLU A 118 11.51 -6.60 15.36
CA GLU A 118 12.71 -7.39 15.67
C GLU A 118 12.65 -8.82 15.09
N SER A 119 11.44 -9.29 14.78
CA SER A 119 11.19 -10.65 14.30
C SER A 119 10.93 -10.64 12.79
N GLU A 120 11.84 -11.26 12.04
CA GLU A 120 11.64 -11.46 10.59
C GLU A 120 10.30 -12.16 10.29
N GLY A 121 9.59 -11.67 9.28
CA GLY A 121 8.30 -12.23 8.85
C GLY A 121 7.09 -11.81 9.68
N MET A 122 7.29 -10.95 10.70
CA MET A 122 6.21 -10.37 11.51
C MET A 122 6.21 -8.85 11.38
N GLU A 123 6.39 -8.35 10.15
CA GLU A 123 6.50 -6.93 9.81
C GLU A 123 5.20 -6.46 9.12
N PRO A 124 4.23 -5.87 9.86
CA PRO A 124 2.92 -5.52 9.33
C PRO A 124 3.01 -4.55 8.16
N VAL A 125 2.18 -4.78 7.14
CA VAL A 125 1.99 -3.84 6.03
C VAL A 125 0.84 -2.91 6.39
N VAL A 126 1.03 -1.60 6.22
CA VAL A 126 0.09 -0.56 6.61
C VAL A 126 -0.28 0.34 5.45
N TYR A 127 -1.52 0.82 5.47
CA TYR A 127 -1.98 1.91 4.63
C TYR A 127 -2.00 3.20 5.47
N LEU A 128 -1.30 4.22 4.98
CA LEU A 128 -1.18 5.52 5.62
C LEU A 128 -2.06 6.52 4.86
N ILE A 129 -3.13 7.00 5.50
CA ILE A 129 -4.09 7.94 4.90
C ILE A 129 -3.68 9.36 5.26
N HIS A 130 -3.31 10.15 4.27
CA HIS A 130 -2.79 11.50 4.44
C HIS A 130 -3.87 12.48 4.94
N ASP A 131 -5.04 12.47 4.30
CA ASP A 131 -6.10 13.45 4.59
C ASP A 131 -6.75 13.24 5.96
N ASN A 132 -6.72 12.01 6.47
CA ASN A 132 -7.16 11.68 7.81
C ASN A 132 -6.28 10.59 8.42
N PRO A 133 -5.15 10.96 9.04
CA PRO A 133 -4.21 9.99 9.58
C PRO A 133 -4.81 9.05 10.62
N ALA A 134 -5.85 9.46 11.36
CA ALA A 134 -6.58 8.60 12.29
C ALA A 134 -7.26 7.38 11.64
N GLU A 135 -7.45 7.41 10.32
CA GLU A 135 -8.02 6.29 9.56
C GLU A 135 -6.96 5.38 8.94
N SER A 136 -5.67 5.66 9.15
CA SER A 136 -4.57 4.77 8.75
C SER A 136 -4.68 3.44 9.48
N PHE A 137 -4.31 2.35 8.82
CA PHE A 137 -4.57 1.01 9.35
C PHE A 137 -3.65 -0.08 8.81
N ILE A 138 -3.70 -1.26 9.43
CA ILE A 138 -2.93 -2.44 9.01
C ILE A 138 -3.67 -3.13 7.85
N LEU A 139 -2.98 -3.35 6.73
CA LEU A 139 -3.48 -4.09 5.58
C LEU A 139 -3.26 -5.59 5.72
N ALA A 140 -2.16 -5.99 6.34
CA ALA A 140 -1.77 -7.38 6.55
C ALA A 140 -0.78 -7.51 7.72
N PRO A 141 -0.75 -8.68 8.40
CA PRO A 141 0.19 -8.93 9.50
C PRO A 141 1.65 -9.02 9.05
N ASP A 142 1.89 -9.35 7.77
CA ASP A 142 3.21 -9.48 7.18
C ASP A 142 3.16 -9.27 5.66
N PHE A 143 4.36 -9.15 5.08
CA PHE A 143 4.58 -8.87 3.66
C PHE A 143 4.07 -9.97 2.72
N ASP A 144 4.22 -11.24 3.11
CA ASP A 144 3.83 -12.37 2.27
C ASP A 144 2.30 -12.56 2.29
N VAL A 145 1.65 -12.33 3.44
CA VAL A 145 0.19 -12.25 3.55
C VAL A 145 -0.34 -11.09 2.72
N PHE A 146 0.29 -9.92 2.77
CA PHE A 146 -0.11 -8.76 1.96
C PHE A 146 -0.16 -9.11 0.46
N PHE A 147 0.91 -9.68 -0.10
CA PHE A 147 0.92 -10.04 -1.52
C PHE A 147 -0.13 -11.09 -1.87
N ARG A 148 -0.36 -12.11 -1.02
CA ARG A 148 -1.42 -13.10 -1.26
C ARG A 148 -2.82 -12.49 -1.24
N LEU A 149 -3.08 -11.51 -0.38
CA LEU A 149 -4.36 -10.81 -0.33
C LEU A 149 -4.51 -9.89 -1.55
N TRP A 150 -3.45 -9.15 -1.90
CA TRP A 150 -3.43 -8.25 -3.04
C TRP A 150 -3.54 -8.98 -4.39
N GLU A 151 -2.94 -10.16 -4.52
CA GLU A 151 -3.10 -11.05 -5.67
C GLU A 151 -4.56 -11.48 -5.87
N GLN A 152 -5.29 -11.79 -4.78
CA GLN A 152 -6.72 -12.11 -4.85
C GLN A 152 -7.59 -10.90 -5.23
N LEU A 153 -7.05 -9.69 -5.05
CA LEU A 153 -7.55 -8.43 -5.58
C LEU A 153 -6.98 -8.11 -6.98
N ARG A 154 -6.38 -9.11 -7.66
CA ARG A 154 -5.79 -8.97 -9.00
C ARG A 154 -4.72 -7.89 -9.08
N TYR A 155 -4.00 -7.62 -8.00
CA TYR A 155 -3.03 -6.53 -7.92
C TYR A 155 -3.63 -5.18 -8.33
N CYS A 156 -4.87 -4.89 -7.90
CA CYS A 156 -5.50 -3.60 -8.15
C CYS A 156 -4.64 -2.43 -7.67
N ASP A 157 -4.90 -1.24 -8.20
CA ASP A 157 -4.20 -0.02 -7.83
C ASP A 157 -4.08 0.13 -6.30
N GLN A 158 -2.86 0.43 -5.86
CA GLN A 158 -2.53 0.54 -4.44
C GLN A 158 -3.31 1.68 -3.78
N ASN A 159 -3.60 2.78 -4.50
CA ASN A 159 -4.41 3.89 -4.04
C ASN A 159 -5.84 3.46 -3.67
N GLY A 160 -6.30 2.32 -4.22
CA GLY A 160 -7.63 1.78 -3.98
C GLY A 160 -7.71 0.73 -2.87
N LEU A 161 -6.57 0.32 -2.28
CA LEU A 161 -6.53 -0.79 -1.31
C LEU A 161 -7.41 -0.55 -0.09
N CYS A 162 -7.56 0.71 0.33
CA CYS A 162 -8.39 1.09 1.47
C CYS A 162 -9.89 0.73 1.28
N PHE A 163 -10.38 0.66 0.04
CA PHE A 163 -11.76 0.28 -0.26
C PHE A 163 -12.03 -1.22 -0.13
N PHE A 164 -10.98 -2.04 -0.08
CA PHE A 164 -11.06 -3.49 0.05
C PHE A 164 -10.79 -3.96 1.48
N ALA A 165 -10.65 -3.05 2.45
CA ALA A 165 -10.47 -3.43 3.84
C ALA A 165 -11.75 -4.03 4.45
N ASN A 166 -11.60 -4.93 5.43
CA ASN A 166 -12.73 -5.51 6.16
C ASN A 166 -13.51 -4.45 6.98
N ALA A 167 -14.68 -4.84 7.49
CA ALA A 167 -15.41 -4.01 8.45
C ALA A 167 -14.52 -3.73 9.67
N GLY A 168 -14.25 -2.44 9.92
CA GLY A 168 -13.34 -2.00 10.98
C GLY A 168 -11.92 -1.68 10.52
N LYS A 169 -11.60 -1.78 9.20
CA LYS A 169 -10.31 -1.43 8.62
C LYS A 169 -9.14 -2.09 9.38
N THR A 170 -9.20 -3.39 9.60
CA THR A 170 -8.15 -4.13 10.33
C THR A 170 -7.26 -4.97 9.42
N MET A 171 -7.71 -5.23 8.19
CA MET A 171 -6.98 -6.00 7.18
C MET A 171 -7.65 -5.83 5.81
N LEU A 172 -6.93 -6.14 4.73
CA LEU A 172 -7.52 -6.38 3.42
C LEU A 172 -8.47 -7.58 3.44
N ASP A 173 -9.60 -7.44 2.76
CA ASP A 173 -10.65 -8.45 2.61
C ASP A 173 -10.93 -8.75 1.14
N PRO A 174 -10.26 -9.79 0.58
CA PRO A 174 -10.52 -10.24 -0.78
C PRO A 174 -11.90 -10.88 -0.95
N THR A 175 -12.64 -11.14 0.13
CA THR A 175 -14.01 -11.69 0.08
C THR A 175 -15.08 -10.61 0.11
N SER A 176 -14.68 -9.34 0.30
CA SER A 176 -15.59 -8.20 0.35
C SER A 176 -16.43 -8.08 -0.93
N LYS A 177 -17.57 -7.39 -0.80
CA LYS A 177 -18.43 -7.07 -1.96
C LYS A 177 -17.67 -6.29 -3.03
N ALA A 178 -16.82 -5.35 -2.63
CA ALA A 178 -15.99 -4.57 -3.54
C ALA A 178 -15.02 -5.48 -4.31
N ALA A 179 -14.35 -6.40 -3.63
CA ALA A 179 -13.42 -7.36 -4.25
C ALA A 179 -14.13 -8.30 -5.24
N SER A 180 -15.35 -8.74 -4.91
CA SER A 180 -16.16 -9.56 -5.81
C SER A 180 -16.52 -8.80 -7.09
N GLN A 181 -16.91 -7.53 -6.96
CA GLN A 181 -17.21 -6.66 -8.11
C GLN A 181 -15.98 -6.40 -8.98
N LEU A 182 -14.82 -6.15 -8.36
CA LEU A 182 -13.54 -6.01 -9.06
C LEU A 182 -13.23 -7.22 -9.95
N ARG A 183 -13.42 -8.44 -9.42
CA ARG A 183 -13.18 -9.69 -10.16
C ARG A 183 -14.19 -9.95 -11.28
N GLU A 184 -15.42 -9.48 -11.15
CA GLU A 184 -16.40 -9.54 -12.24
C GLU A 184 -15.99 -8.62 -13.40
N TRP A 185 -15.30 -7.52 -13.11
CA TRP A 185 -14.90 -6.53 -14.12
C TRP A 185 -13.61 -6.84 -14.81
N LEU A 186 -12.61 -7.34 -14.08
CA LEU A 186 -11.39 -7.86 -14.67
C LEU A 186 -11.71 -9.27 -15.16
N PRO A 187 -12.07 -9.48 -16.45
CA PRO A 187 -12.22 -10.85 -16.95
C PRO A 187 -10.94 -11.60 -16.57
N ALA A 188 -11.09 -12.86 -16.15
CA ALA A 188 -9.94 -13.66 -15.78
C ALA A 188 -8.89 -13.49 -16.88
N ILE A 189 -7.71 -12.97 -16.52
CA ILE A 189 -6.55 -12.80 -17.40
C ILE A 189 -6.04 -14.19 -17.89
N SER A 190 -6.86 -15.24 -17.79
CA SER A 190 -6.49 -16.64 -17.83
C SER A 190 -6.65 -17.32 -19.19
N GLU A 191 -6.79 -16.58 -20.30
CA GLU A 191 -6.93 -17.24 -21.62
C GLU A 191 -6.00 -16.69 -22.72
N SER A 192 -5.02 -15.84 -22.42
CA SER A 192 -4.12 -15.31 -23.48
C SER A 192 -2.66 -15.04 -23.10
N LEU A 193 -2.14 -15.70 -22.07
CA LEU A 193 -0.69 -15.78 -21.83
C LEU A 193 -0.17 -17.19 -22.14
#